data_AF-A0A4R4ZJG0-F1
#
_entry.id   AF-A0A4R4ZJG0-F1
#
_cell.length_a   1.000
_cell.length_b   1.000
_cell.length_c   1.000
_cell.angle_alpha   90.00
_cell.angle_beta   90.00
_cell.angle_gamma   90.00
#
_symmetry.space_group_name_H-M   'P 1'
#
loop_
_entity.id
_entity.type
_entity.pdbx_description
1 polymer ?
#
loop_
_entity_poly.entity_id
_entity_poly.type
_entity_poly.pdbx_seq_one_letter_code
_entity_poly.pdbx_strand_id
1 'polypeptide(L)'
;MAALKRWTLAAGLLLGLVWAGIVSASMPSWWDAGHSCFEKLGPLVDPDPTVHTSWFPPSATCDFGGGDVRDYLSTAQTTIFSITGVLVLALIAAGIAFQIQSLKGDPGPITSAEGKDLTRRHRNHLLYGALDVLVVVAILTALNAAAIIFGEVVGGVLFAITAVTVLAALAGVLDRQTGPLPTTALASRRRGAATGAIIFGVIFAATALTGQLPFFRLWAAPLAAITYAAITHRQWAKAETPKADEQVST
;
A
#
# COMPACT_ATOMS: atom_id res chain seq x y z
N MET A 1 -3.20 25.19 -0.83
CA MET A 1 -3.55 24.16 -1.85
C MET A 1 -2.54 23.01 -1.98
N ALA A 2 -1.22 23.26 -2.01
CA ALA A 2 -0.23 22.18 -2.18
C ALA A 2 -0.22 21.13 -1.05
N ALA A 3 -0.44 21.54 0.20
CA ALA A 3 -0.55 20.62 1.33
C ALA A 3 -1.78 19.71 1.20
N LEU A 4 -2.95 20.27 0.86
CA LEU A 4 -4.19 19.52 0.68
C LEU A 4 -4.02 18.37 -0.33
N LYS A 5 -3.39 18.64 -1.48
CA LYS A 5 -3.10 17.64 -2.52
C LYS A 5 -2.22 16.49 -2.02
N ARG A 6 -1.30 16.75 -1.08
CA ARG A 6 -0.39 15.72 -0.52
C ARG A 6 -1.11 14.82 0.48
N TRP A 7 -2.04 15.38 1.24
CA TRP A 7 -2.79 14.64 2.25
C TRP A 7 -3.98 13.88 1.68
N THR A 8 -4.45 14.21 0.47
CA THR A 8 -5.62 13.56 -0.16
C THR A 8 -5.46 12.04 -0.25
N LEU A 9 -4.32 11.54 -0.74
CA LEU A 9 -4.11 10.11 -0.89
C LEU A 9 -4.00 9.41 0.47
N ALA A 10 -3.27 10.00 1.42
CA ALA A 10 -3.14 9.46 2.77
C ALA A 10 -4.50 9.38 3.48
N ALA A 11 -5.31 10.44 3.40
CA ALA A 11 -6.67 10.46 3.95
C ALA A 11 -7.57 9.43 3.27
N GLY A 12 -7.53 9.33 1.92
CA GLY A 12 -8.29 8.34 1.17
C GLY A 12 -7.95 6.91 1.56
N LEU A 13 -6.66 6.58 1.68
CA LEU A 13 -6.22 5.24 2.07
C LEU A 13 -6.59 4.91 3.52
N LEU A 14 -6.44 5.85 4.45
CA LEU A 14 -6.85 5.66 5.84
C LEU A 14 -8.37 5.46 5.96
N LEU A 15 -9.16 6.31 5.30
CA LEU A 15 -10.62 6.17 5.27
C LEU A 15 -11.04 4.88 4.58
N GLY A 16 -10.32 4.44 3.55
CA GLY A 16 -10.52 3.15 2.89
C GLY A 16 -10.30 1.97 3.82
N LEU A 17 -9.20 1.96 4.57
CA LEU A 17 -8.92 0.90 5.54
C LEU A 17 -9.98 0.87 6.65
N VAL A 18 -10.38 2.03 7.16
CA VAL A 18 -11.45 2.14 8.17
C VAL A 18 -12.78 1.66 7.60
N TRP A 19 -13.14 2.08 6.38
CA TRP A 19 -14.37 1.66 5.72
C TRP A 19 -14.40 0.15 5.50
N ALA A 20 -13.31 -0.44 5.00
CA ALA A 20 -13.21 -1.88 4.79
C ALA A 20 -13.36 -2.65 6.11
N GLY A 21 -12.69 -2.19 7.17
CA GLY A 21 -12.82 -2.79 8.51
C GLY A 21 -14.25 -2.72 9.06
N ILE A 22 -14.94 -1.59 8.89
CA ILE A 22 -16.33 -1.43 9.32
C ILE A 22 -17.27 -2.34 8.52
N VAL A 23 -17.10 -2.41 7.20
CA VAL A 23 -17.92 -3.25 6.33
C VAL A 23 -17.74 -4.73 6.67
N SER A 24 -16.51 -5.21 6.78
CA SER A 24 -16.25 -6.60 7.20
C SER A 24 -16.78 -6.92 8.59
N ALA A 25 -16.61 -6.01 9.57
CA ALA A 25 -17.17 -6.21 10.90
C ALA A 25 -18.71 -6.23 10.91
N SER A 26 -19.34 -5.71 9.86
CA SER A 26 -20.79 -5.69 9.68
C SER A 26 -21.32 -6.87 8.85
N MET A 27 -20.43 -7.67 8.26
CA MET A 27 -20.74 -8.89 7.50
C MET A 27 -20.63 -10.14 8.40
N PRO A 28 -21.20 -11.29 7.99
CA PRO A 28 -20.97 -12.56 8.67
C PRO A 28 -19.47 -12.87 8.74
N SER A 29 -19.02 -13.54 9.81
CA SER A 29 -17.61 -13.88 9.92
C SER A 29 -17.20 -14.82 8.78
N TRP A 30 -16.02 -14.61 8.22
CA TRP A 30 -15.52 -15.43 7.11
C TRP A 30 -15.03 -16.82 7.54
N TRP A 31 -14.73 -17.00 8.84
CA TRP A 31 -14.23 -18.25 9.40
C TRP A 31 -15.36 -19.14 9.96
N ASP A 32 -16.47 -18.53 10.38
CA ASP A 32 -17.68 -19.22 10.82
C ASP A 32 -18.92 -18.39 10.46
N ALA A 33 -19.23 -18.39 9.17
CA ALA A 33 -20.34 -17.61 8.60
C ALA A 33 -21.69 -18.15 9.07
N GLY A 34 -21.79 -19.47 9.23
CA GLY A 34 -22.99 -20.15 9.69
C GLY A 34 -23.37 -19.78 11.11
N HIS A 35 -22.41 -19.82 12.04
CA HIS A 35 -22.63 -19.38 13.42
C HIS A 35 -23.01 -17.90 13.50
N SER A 36 -22.37 -17.04 12.68
CA SER A 36 -22.70 -15.61 12.65
C SER A 36 -24.15 -15.35 12.21
N CYS A 37 -24.62 -16.06 11.17
CA CYS A 37 -26.01 -16.00 10.73
C CYS A 37 -26.98 -16.49 11.82
N PHE A 38 -26.65 -17.59 12.50
CA PHE A 38 -27.42 -18.15 13.60
C PHE A 38 -27.55 -17.18 14.79
N GLU A 39 -26.44 -16.60 15.25
CA GLU A 39 -26.41 -15.71 16.41
C GLU A 39 -27.26 -14.46 16.19
N LYS A 40 -27.25 -13.92 14.96
CA LYS A 40 -27.96 -12.68 14.63
C LYS A 40 -29.42 -12.87 14.24
N LEU A 41 -29.75 -13.94 13.50
CA LEU A 41 -31.06 -14.13 12.87
C LEU A 41 -31.91 -15.23 13.53
N GLY A 42 -31.36 -15.91 14.54
CA GLY A 42 -32.05 -16.90 15.37
C GLY A 42 -31.79 -18.35 14.96
N PRO A 43 -32.21 -19.32 15.80
CA PRO A 43 -31.93 -20.73 15.59
C PRO A 43 -32.74 -21.34 14.45
N LEU A 44 -32.14 -22.28 13.72
CA LEU A 44 -32.85 -23.13 12.76
C LEU A 44 -32.73 -24.63 13.04
N VAL A 45 -33.75 -25.31 12.52
CA VAL A 45 -34.15 -26.71 12.73
C VAL A 45 -33.48 -27.66 11.72
N ASP A 46 -32.70 -27.15 10.75
CA ASP A 46 -32.10 -27.90 9.64
C ASP A 46 -30.83 -27.19 9.08
N PRO A 47 -30.04 -27.77 8.14
CA PRO A 47 -28.57 -27.74 8.13
C PRO A 47 -27.92 -26.38 7.81
N ASP A 48 -26.61 -26.29 8.06
CA ASP A 48 -25.76 -25.08 7.95
C ASP A 48 -26.20 -24.07 6.86
N PRO A 49 -26.51 -22.80 7.23
CA PRO A 49 -27.01 -21.83 6.28
C PRO A 49 -25.97 -21.47 5.21
N THR A 50 -26.44 -21.32 3.97
CA THR A 50 -25.59 -20.84 2.87
C THR A 50 -25.49 -19.32 2.94
N VAL A 51 -24.27 -18.79 3.00
CA VAL A 51 -24.03 -17.35 3.15
C VAL A 51 -23.61 -16.75 1.81
N HIS A 52 -24.29 -15.69 1.40
CA HIS A 52 -23.92 -14.91 0.22
C HIS A 52 -23.49 -13.51 0.64
N THR A 53 -22.27 -13.12 0.28
CA THR A 53 -21.71 -11.80 0.54
C THR A 53 -21.31 -11.12 -0.77
N SER A 54 -21.58 -9.82 -0.88
CA SER A 54 -21.07 -8.95 -1.93
C SER A 54 -20.38 -7.75 -1.31
N TRP A 55 -19.29 -7.30 -1.93
CA TRP A 55 -18.52 -6.14 -1.49
C TRP A 55 -18.95 -4.83 -2.16
N PHE A 56 -19.60 -4.89 -3.32
CA PHE A 56 -20.12 -3.70 -3.98
C PHE A 56 -21.35 -3.99 -4.86
N PRO A 57 -22.56 -3.52 -4.48
CA PRO A 57 -22.86 -2.87 -3.18
C PRO A 57 -22.61 -3.85 -2.01
N PRO A 58 -22.18 -3.37 -0.82
CA PRO A 58 -22.01 -4.24 0.35
C PRO A 58 -23.34 -4.91 0.72
N SER A 59 -23.44 -6.22 0.58
CA SER A 59 -24.63 -6.98 0.96
C SER A 59 -24.23 -8.31 1.59
N ALA A 60 -25.09 -8.80 2.49
CA ALA A 60 -24.95 -10.13 3.07
C ALA A 60 -26.34 -10.72 3.31
N THR A 61 -26.55 -11.94 2.84
CA THR A 61 -27.81 -12.70 3.01
C THR A 61 -27.49 -14.11 3.49
N CYS A 62 -28.34 -14.64 4.36
CA CYS A 62 -28.27 -16.03 4.85
C CYS A 62 -29.46 -16.80 4.26
N ASP A 63 -29.18 -17.85 3.50
CA ASP A 63 -30.18 -18.80 2.98
C ASP A 63 -30.23 -20.02 3.89
N PHE A 64 -31.38 -20.22 4.53
CA PHE A 64 -31.61 -21.31 5.46
C PHE A 64 -32.28 -22.54 4.82
N GLY A 65 -32.39 -22.56 3.49
CA GLY A 65 -33.09 -23.61 2.75
C GLY A 65 -34.61 -23.43 2.76
N GLY A 66 -35.31 -24.18 1.89
CA GLY A 66 -36.77 -24.10 1.76
C GLY A 66 -37.32 -22.75 1.28
N GLY A 67 -36.45 -21.84 0.82
CA GLY A 67 -36.80 -20.47 0.41
C GLY A 67 -36.74 -19.42 1.51
N ASP A 68 -36.29 -19.76 2.73
CA ASP A 68 -36.10 -18.78 3.82
C ASP A 68 -34.75 -18.07 3.67
N VAL A 69 -34.76 -17.00 2.86
CA VAL A 69 -33.60 -16.11 2.68
C VAL A 69 -33.81 -14.85 3.51
N ARG A 70 -32.87 -14.57 4.41
CA ARG A 70 -32.93 -13.39 5.30
C ARG A 70 -31.74 -12.47 5.09
N ASP A 71 -32.02 -11.17 5.10
CA ASP A 71 -31.01 -10.14 5.01
C ASP A 71 -30.21 -10.05 6.31
N TYR A 72 -28.90 -10.29 6.24
CA TYR A 72 -27.98 -10.05 7.35
C TYR A 72 -27.65 -8.55 7.47
N LEU A 73 -27.58 -7.85 6.34
CA LEU A 73 -27.37 -6.41 6.24
C LEU A 73 -28.66 -5.73 5.79
N SER A 74 -29.14 -4.75 6.57
CA SER A 74 -30.32 -3.96 6.18
C SER A 74 -30.06 -3.11 4.94
N THR A 75 -31.11 -2.81 4.16
CA THR A 75 -31.02 -1.92 2.98
C THR A 75 -30.41 -0.56 3.31
N ALA A 76 -30.69 -0.01 4.49
CA ALA A 76 -30.13 1.27 4.94
C ALA A 76 -28.60 1.18 5.15
N GLN A 77 -28.11 0.12 5.79
CA GLN A 77 -26.67 -0.11 5.99
C GLN A 77 -25.97 -0.31 4.64
N THR A 78 -26.50 -1.15 3.77
CA THR A 78 -26.01 -1.36 2.40
C THR A 78 -25.89 -0.04 1.64
N THR A 79 -26.90 0.82 1.73
CA THR A 79 -26.92 2.14 1.08
C THR A 79 -25.84 3.06 1.64
N ILE A 80 -25.75 3.18 2.97
CA ILE A 80 -24.75 4.04 3.64
C ILE A 80 -23.33 3.57 3.31
N PHE A 81 -23.06 2.26 3.40
CA PHE A 81 -21.75 1.71 3.09
C PHE A 81 -21.39 1.90 1.61
N SER A 82 -22.35 1.75 0.69
CA SER A 82 -22.12 2.00 -0.74
C SER A 82 -21.76 3.46 -1.01
N ILE A 83 -22.55 4.41 -0.50
CA ILE A 83 -22.28 5.86 -0.68
C ILE A 83 -20.92 6.22 -0.10
N THR A 84 -20.64 5.78 1.13
CA THR A 84 -19.36 6.05 1.79
C THR A 84 -18.19 5.42 1.03
N GLY A 85 -18.36 4.20 0.53
CA GLY A 85 -17.36 3.49 -0.27
C GLY A 85 -17.04 4.23 -1.58
N VAL A 86 -18.06 4.74 -2.28
CA VAL A 86 -17.87 5.55 -3.50
C VAL A 86 -17.12 6.85 -3.20
N LEU A 87 -17.47 7.55 -2.12
CA LEU A 87 -16.80 8.79 -1.73
C LEU A 87 -15.31 8.55 -1.39
N VAL A 88 -15.04 7.47 -0.65
CA VAL A 88 -13.67 7.06 -0.33
C VAL A 88 -12.89 6.68 -1.59
N LEU A 89 -13.49 5.90 -2.49
CA LEU A 89 -12.87 5.51 -3.75
C LEU A 89 -12.55 6.73 -4.62
N ALA A 90 -13.46 7.70 -4.70
CA ALA A 90 -13.22 8.95 -5.42
C ALA A 90 -12.06 9.74 -4.81
N LEU A 91 -11.94 9.77 -3.47
CA LEU A 91 -10.84 10.42 -2.77
C LEU A 91 -9.49 9.75 -3.05
N ILE A 92 -9.45 8.41 -3.04
CA ILE A 92 -8.26 7.62 -3.39
C ILE A 92 -7.88 7.89 -4.84
N ALA A 93 -8.83 7.81 -5.78
CA ALA A 93 -8.59 8.05 -7.20
C ALA A 93 -8.04 9.45 -7.48
N ALA A 94 -8.61 10.48 -6.84
CA ALA A 94 -8.11 11.85 -6.92
C ALA A 94 -6.69 11.97 -6.34
N GLY A 95 -6.43 11.34 -5.20
CA GLY A 95 -5.11 11.28 -4.58
C GLY A 95 -4.06 10.63 -5.48
N ILE A 96 -4.39 9.51 -6.12
CA ILE A 96 -3.53 8.82 -7.09
C ILE A 96 -3.26 9.72 -8.30
N ALA A 97 -4.30 10.36 -8.85
CA ALA A 97 -4.15 11.27 -9.98
C ALA A 97 -3.20 12.43 -9.67
N PHE A 98 -3.35 13.06 -8.49
CA PHE A 98 -2.42 14.11 -8.04
C PHE A 98 -1.00 13.59 -7.83
N GLN A 99 -0.84 12.38 -7.30
CA GLN A 99 0.46 11.76 -7.13
C GLN A 99 1.14 11.53 -8.48
N ILE A 100 0.43 11.01 -9.48
CA ILE A 100 0.94 10.80 -10.84
C ILE A 100 1.32 12.13 -11.49
N GLN A 101 0.50 13.17 -11.34
CA GLN A 101 0.82 14.51 -11.84
C GLN A 101 2.10 15.07 -11.20
N SER A 102 2.31 14.83 -9.90
CA SER A 102 3.52 15.27 -9.19
C SER A 102 4.82 14.62 -9.69
N LEU A 103 4.70 13.46 -10.36
CA LEU A 103 5.80 12.76 -11.02
C LEU A 103 6.09 13.29 -12.43
N LYS A 104 5.23 14.16 -12.98
CA LYS A 104 5.36 14.77 -14.31
C LYS A 104 5.65 16.27 -14.30
N GLY A 105 5.45 16.95 -13.17
CA GLY A 105 5.63 18.40 -13.03
C GLY A 105 7.10 18.86 -13.00
N ASP A 106 7.30 20.14 -12.70
CA ASP A 106 8.62 20.77 -12.77
C ASP A 106 9.67 20.10 -11.86
N PRO A 107 10.92 19.99 -12.35
CA PRO A 107 12.02 19.35 -11.63
C PRO A 107 12.35 20.04 -10.30
N GLY A 108 12.10 21.35 -10.23
CA GLY A 108 12.55 22.21 -9.13
C GLY A 108 14.06 22.46 -9.17
N PRO A 109 14.61 23.14 -8.15
CA PRO A 109 16.02 23.48 -8.10
C PRO A 109 16.91 22.23 -8.04
N ILE A 110 18.07 22.31 -8.69
CA ILE A 110 19.11 21.28 -8.66
C ILE A 110 19.87 21.40 -7.34
N THR A 111 20.04 20.29 -6.64
CA THR A 111 20.93 20.17 -5.48
C THR A 111 22.31 19.78 -5.98
N SER A 112 23.31 20.64 -5.76
CA SER A 112 24.70 20.39 -6.19
C SER A 112 25.44 19.42 -5.26
N ALA A 113 26.48 18.79 -5.83
CA ALA A 113 27.44 17.94 -5.12
C ALA A 113 28.58 18.72 -4.45
N GLU A 114 28.69 20.03 -4.72
CA GLU A 114 29.79 20.87 -4.27
C GLU A 114 29.89 20.92 -2.74
N GLY A 115 31.10 20.73 -2.21
CA GLY A 115 31.38 20.74 -0.78
C GLY A 115 30.82 19.55 0.02
N LYS A 116 30.28 18.51 -0.63
CA LYS A 116 29.72 17.33 0.04
C LYS A 116 30.57 16.09 -0.14
N ASP A 117 30.80 15.37 0.96
CA ASP A 117 31.39 14.04 0.95
C ASP A 117 30.38 13.00 0.43
N LEU A 118 30.55 12.64 -0.85
CA LEU A 118 29.68 11.68 -1.54
C LEU A 118 29.85 10.26 -1.02
N THR A 119 31.05 9.86 -0.61
CA THR A 119 31.33 8.51 -0.10
C THR A 119 30.63 8.28 1.24
N ARG A 120 30.74 9.23 2.18
CA ARG A 120 30.02 9.16 3.45
C ARG A 120 28.51 9.20 3.24
N ARG A 121 28.04 10.01 2.30
CA ARG A 121 26.61 10.11 1.94
C ARG A 121 26.09 8.79 1.37
N HIS A 122 26.83 8.14 0.48
CA HIS A 122 26.51 6.82 -0.06
C HIS A 122 26.42 5.77 1.05
N ARG A 123 27.42 5.69 1.93
CA ARG A 123 27.41 4.76 3.07
C ARG A 123 26.20 4.98 3.99
N ASN A 124 25.88 6.24 4.28
CA ASN A 124 24.72 6.59 5.10
C ASN A 124 23.40 6.22 4.41
N HIS A 125 23.28 6.44 3.10
CA HIS A 125 22.08 6.08 2.33
C HIS A 125 21.84 4.57 2.36
N LEU A 126 22.90 3.76 2.23
CA LEU A 126 22.82 2.31 2.32
C LEU A 126 22.44 1.84 3.72
N LEU A 127 23.19 2.27 4.74
CA LEU A 127 23.04 1.72 6.09
C LEU A 127 21.72 2.17 6.74
N TYR A 128 21.49 3.49 6.82
CA TYR A 128 20.32 4.03 7.49
C TYR A 128 19.06 3.85 6.65
N GLY A 129 19.17 3.99 5.31
CA GLY A 129 18.02 3.75 4.45
C GLY A 129 17.55 2.29 4.47
N ALA A 130 18.47 1.31 4.48
CA ALA A 130 18.08 -0.09 4.63
C ALA A 130 17.48 -0.41 6.01
N LEU A 131 18.02 0.19 7.08
CA LEU A 131 17.47 0.06 8.44
C LEU A 131 16.04 0.63 8.51
N ASP A 132 15.81 1.82 7.97
CA ASP A 132 14.49 2.46 7.98
C ASP A 132 13.47 1.65 7.18
N VAL A 133 13.86 1.12 6.01
CA VAL A 133 13.01 0.21 5.23
C VAL A 133 12.71 -1.08 5.99
N LEU A 134 13.70 -1.66 6.68
CA LEU A 134 13.48 -2.85 7.51
C LEU A 134 12.41 -2.59 8.57
N VAL A 135 12.54 -1.49 9.32
CA VAL A 135 11.59 -1.13 10.38
C VAL A 135 10.20 -0.89 9.82
N VAL A 136 10.09 -0.10 8.74
CA VAL A 136 8.79 0.22 8.13
C VAL A 136 8.12 -1.03 7.56
N VAL A 137 8.87 -1.94 6.92
CA VAL A 137 8.31 -3.20 6.41
C VAL A 137 7.89 -4.12 7.55
N ALA A 138 8.63 -4.19 8.66
CA ALA A 138 8.21 -4.96 9.83
C ALA A 138 6.86 -4.47 10.38
N ILE A 139 6.63 -3.16 10.43
CA ILE A 139 5.34 -2.57 10.80
C ILE A 139 4.26 -2.93 9.77
N LEU A 140 4.56 -2.79 8.47
CA LEU A 140 3.62 -3.16 7.41
C LEU A 140 3.26 -4.65 7.44
N THR A 141 4.18 -5.53 7.80
CA THR A 141 3.93 -6.96 8.00
C THR A 141 2.90 -7.20 9.11
N ALA A 142 3.00 -6.48 10.24
CA ALA A 142 2.00 -6.57 11.30
C ALA A 142 0.62 -6.03 10.85
N LEU A 143 0.62 -4.90 10.13
CA LEU A 143 -0.61 -4.29 9.60
C LEU A 143 -1.26 -5.14 8.50
N ASN A 144 -0.48 -5.88 7.71
CA ASN A 144 -0.97 -6.80 6.69
C ASN A 144 -1.89 -7.86 7.29
N ALA A 145 -1.47 -8.48 8.40
CA ALA A 145 -2.28 -9.48 9.10
C ALA A 145 -3.63 -8.90 9.54
N ALA A 146 -3.62 -7.70 10.14
CA ALA A 146 -4.86 -7.01 10.52
C ALA A 146 -5.74 -6.70 9.30
N ALA A 147 -5.16 -6.16 8.22
CA ALA A 147 -5.92 -5.79 7.02
C ALA A 147 -6.62 -6.99 6.35
N ILE A 148 -5.99 -8.18 6.38
CA ILE A 148 -6.58 -9.40 5.82
C ILE A 148 -7.65 -9.95 6.75
N ILE A 149 -7.35 -10.04 8.06
CA ILE A 149 -8.29 -10.57 9.06
C ILE A 149 -9.59 -9.75 9.09
N PHE A 150 -9.47 -8.42 8.99
CA PHE A 150 -10.59 -7.49 9.10
C PHE A 150 -11.13 -6.98 7.77
N GLY A 151 -10.56 -7.34 6.63
CA GLY A 151 -10.95 -6.72 5.35
C GLY A 151 -10.97 -7.68 4.16
N GLU A 152 -10.57 -8.95 4.36
CA GLU A 152 -10.48 -9.96 3.31
C GLU A 152 -9.75 -9.45 2.05
N VAL A 153 -10.34 -9.66 0.87
CA VAL A 153 -9.81 -9.26 -0.43
C VAL A 153 -9.70 -7.73 -0.54
N VAL A 154 -10.73 -7.00 -0.11
CA VAL A 154 -10.76 -5.53 -0.24
C VAL A 154 -9.74 -4.88 0.69
N GLY A 155 -9.62 -5.37 1.92
CA GLY A 155 -8.57 -4.99 2.87
C GLY A 155 -7.18 -5.29 2.32
N GLY A 156 -6.99 -6.46 1.70
CA GLY A 156 -5.75 -6.83 1.02
C GLY A 156 -5.35 -5.85 -0.11
N VAL A 157 -6.31 -5.46 -0.95
CA VAL A 157 -6.08 -4.48 -2.04
C VAL A 157 -5.72 -3.10 -1.47
N LEU A 158 -6.46 -2.60 -0.49
CA LEU A 158 -6.18 -1.32 0.15
C LEU A 158 -4.83 -1.32 0.85
N PHE A 159 -4.48 -2.43 1.52
CA PHE A 159 -3.17 -2.63 2.11
C PHE A 159 -2.07 -2.58 1.05
N ALA A 160 -2.22 -3.26 -0.09
CA ALA A 160 -1.23 -3.25 -1.16
C ALA A 160 -0.97 -1.82 -1.69
N ILE A 161 -2.04 -1.07 -1.98
CA ILE A 161 -1.92 0.32 -2.45
C ILE A 161 -1.25 1.20 -1.37
N THR A 162 -1.63 1.01 -0.11
CA THR A 162 -1.05 1.74 1.03
C THR A 162 0.44 1.43 1.19
N ALA A 163 0.82 0.16 1.17
CA ALA A 163 2.21 -0.28 1.30
C ALA A 163 3.09 0.29 0.19
N VAL A 164 2.65 0.21 -1.07
CA VAL A 164 3.37 0.82 -2.21
C VAL A 164 3.53 2.32 -2.00
N THR A 165 2.47 3.02 -1.57
CA THR A 165 2.49 4.47 -1.36
C THR A 165 3.45 4.87 -0.23
N VAL A 166 3.42 4.15 0.90
CA VAL A 166 4.30 4.38 2.05
C VAL A 166 5.76 4.12 1.68
N LEU A 167 6.05 2.99 1.03
CA LEU A 167 7.40 2.65 0.59
C LEU A 167 7.94 3.64 -0.44
N ALA A 168 7.11 4.09 -1.39
CA ALA A 168 7.47 5.10 -2.36
C ALA A 168 7.79 6.45 -1.70
N ALA A 169 6.98 6.86 -0.72
CA ALA A 169 7.19 8.09 0.04
C ALA A 169 8.48 8.03 0.86
N LEU A 170 8.69 6.94 1.60
CA LEU A 170 9.91 6.70 2.38
C LEU A 170 11.15 6.73 1.49
N ALA A 171 11.17 5.94 0.42
CA ALA A 171 12.29 5.90 -0.51
C ALA A 171 12.56 7.26 -1.17
N GLY A 172 11.51 8.05 -1.47
CA GLY A 172 11.67 9.41 -1.98
C GLY A 172 12.25 10.38 -0.95
N VAL A 173 11.90 10.25 0.33
CA VAL A 173 12.49 11.07 1.41
C VAL A 173 13.96 10.71 1.61
N LEU A 174 14.29 9.42 1.70
CA LEU A 174 15.65 8.92 1.84
C LEU A 174 16.53 9.34 0.66
N ASP A 175 16.02 9.19 -0.57
CA ASP A 175 16.75 9.62 -1.76
C ASP A 175 16.95 11.14 -1.79
N ARG A 176 16.00 11.94 -1.30
CA ARG A 176 16.18 13.39 -1.23
C ARG A 176 17.25 13.78 -0.20
N GLN A 177 17.29 13.10 0.94
CA GLN A 177 18.20 13.43 2.05
C GLN A 177 19.62 12.92 1.81
N THR A 178 19.75 11.69 1.34
CA THR A 178 21.02 10.96 1.22
C THR A 178 21.28 10.38 -0.17
N GLY A 179 20.42 10.61 -1.15
CA GLY A 179 20.59 10.09 -2.51
C GLY A 179 21.71 10.75 -3.32
N PRO A 180 21.98 10.20 -4.52
CA PRO A 180 23.03 10.65 -5.41
C PRO A 180 22.86 12.14 -5.79
N LEU A 181 23.98 12.82 -6.02
CA LEU A 181 24.06 14.22 -6.44
C LEU A 181 24.89 14.34 -7.72
N PRO A 182 24.67 15.38 -8.56
CA PRO A 182 23.62 16.39 -8.46
C PRO A 182 22.22 15.80 -8.76
N THR A 183 21.17 16.35 -8.13
CA THR A 183 19.81 15.82 -8.35
C THR A 183 18.70 16.86 -8.16
N THR A 184 17.54 16.59 -8.74
CA THR A 184 16.33 17.42 -8.63
C THR A 184 15.29 16.76 -7.75
N ALA A 185 14.33 17.55 -7.23
CA ALA A 185 13.24 17.02 -6.41
C ALA A 185 12.37 16.01 -7.19
N LEU A 186 12.17 16.23 -8.49
CA LEU A 186 11.42 15.30 -9.34
C LEU A 186 12.15 13.99 -9.59
N ALA A 187 13.46 14.04 -9.88
CA ALA A 187 14.27 12.83 -10.05
C ALA A 187 14.22 11.97 -8.79
N SER A 188 14.29 12.60 -7.62
CA SER A 188 14.18 11.93 -6.33
C SER A 188 12.82 11.27 -6.11
N ARG A 189 11.71 11.98 -6.40
CA ARG A 189 10.36 11.39 -6.33
C ARG A 189 10.19 10.19 -7.26
N ARG A 190 10.72 10.25 -8.49
CA ARG A 190 10.65 9.15 -9.47
C ARG A 190 11.46 7.94 -9.02
N ARG A 191 12.70 8.14 -8.54
CA ARG A 191 13.52 7.07 -7.98
C ARG A 191 12.87 6.45 -6.75
N GLY A 192 12.33 7.28 -5.85
CA GLY A 192 11.58 6.83 -4.69
C GLY A 192 10.37 5.97 -5.05
N ALA A 193 9.54 6.44 -5.99
CA ALA A 193 8.37 5.69 -6.47
C ALA A 193 8.75 4.34 -7.09
N ALA A 194 9.77 4.32 -7.96
CA ALA A 194 10.26 3.08 -8.55
C ALA A 194 10.82 2.13 -7.48
N THR A 195 11.61 2.65 -6.54
CA THR A 195 12.22 1.85 -5.46
C THR A 195 11.15 1.23 -4.57
N GLY A 196 10.15 2.02 -4.15
CA GLY A 196 9.03 1.51 -3.34
C GLY A 196 8.22 0.43 -4.05
N ALA A 197 7.92 0.64 -5.34
CA ALA A 197 7.21 -0.36 -6.15
C ALA A 197 8.03 -1.65 -6.34
N ILE A 198 9.34 -1.56 -6.56
CA ILE A 198 10.22 -2.73 -6.69
C ILE A 198 10.28 -3.50 -5.37
N ILE A 199 10.46 -2.82 -4.24
CA ILE A 199 10.50 -3.46 -2.92
C ILE A 199 9.20 -4.22 -2.66
N PHE A 200 8.06 -3.56 -2.86
CA PHE A 200 6.76 -4.22 -2.70
C PHE A 200 6.62 -5.42 -3.64
N GLY A 201 6.99 -5.26 -4.93
CA GLY A 201 6.94 -6.33 -5.92
C GLY A 201 7.80 -7.54 -5.54
N VAL A 202 9.01 -7.31 -5.02
CA VAL A 202 9.90 -8.39 -4.55
C VAL A 202 9.30 -9.12 -3.35
N ILE A 203 8.79 -8.40 -2.34
CA ILE A 203 8.14 -9.01 -1.18
C ILE A 203 6.92 -9.83 -1.61
N PHE A 204 6.07 -9.24 -2.45
CA PHE A 204 4.86 -9.88 -2.95
C PHE A 204 5.19 -11.13 -3.76
N ALA A 205 6.12 -11.06 -4.71
CA ALA A 205 6.53 -12.19 -5.52
C ALA A 205 7.14 -13.31 -4.68
N ALA A 206 8.03 -12.98 -3.74
CA ALA A 206 8.59 -13.97 -2.82
C ALA A 206 7.50 -14.64 -1.97
N THR A 207 6.52 -13.87 -1.48
CA THR A 207 5.40 -14.40 -0.69
C THR A 207 4.53 -15.34 -1.53
N ALA A 208 4.21 -14.93 -2.77
CA ALA A 208 3.46 -15.73 -3.73
C ALA A 208 4.16 -17.05 -4.06
N LEU A 209 5.47 -17.03 -4.31
CA LEU A 209 6.27 -18.23 -4.61
C LEU A 209 6.31 -19.23 -3.44
N THR A 210 6.21 -18.74 -2.20
CA THR A 210 6.16 -19.62 -1.02
C THR A 210 4.76 -20.20 -0.74
N GLY A 211 3.74 -19.83 -1.53
CA GLY A 211 2.35 -20.27 -1.32
C GLY A 211 1.70 -19.70 -0.06
N GLN A 212 2.24 -18.60 0.49
CA GLN A 212 1.85 -18.04 1.79
C GLN A 212 1.00 -16.78 1.67
N LEU A 213 0.52 -16.46 0.46
CA LEU A 213 -0.50 -15.43 0.32
C LEU A 213 -1.72 -15.80 1.17
N PRO A 214 -2.37 -14.82 1.82
CA PRO A 214 -2.17 -13.38 1.67
C PRO A 214 -1.15 -12.73 2.63
N PHE A 215 -0.53 -13.49 3.54
CA PHE A 215 0.22 -12.92 4.67
C PHE A 215 1.68 -12.61 4.34
N PHE A 216 2.10 -11.37 4.61
CA PHE A 216 3.52 -11.07 4.71
C PHE A 216 4.07 -11.69 5.99
N ARG A 217 5.24 -12.32 5.91
CA ARG A 217 5.96 -12.85 7.08
C ARG A 217 7.08 -11.91 7.51
N LEU A 218 7.59 -12.11 8.72
CA LEU A 218 8.70 -11.33 9.25
C LEU A 218 9.96 -11.37 8.37
N TRP A 219 10.17 -12.42 7.57
CA TRP A 219 11.29 -12.48 6.61
C TRP A 219 11.18 -11.44 5.48
N ALA A 220 10.00 -10.85 5.24
CA ALA A 220 9.82 -9.78 4.27
C ALA A 220 10.64 -8.54 4.62
N ALA A 221 10.82 -8.23 5.90
CA ALA A 221 11.57 -7.06 6.36
C ALA A 221 13.07 -7.11 5.97
N PRO A 222 13.84 -8.17 6.30
CA PRO A 222 15.23 -8.27 5.84
C PRO A 222 15.33 -8.38 4.32
N LEU A 223 14.40 -9.06 3.62
CA LEU A 223 14.40 -9.08 2.16
C LEU A 223 14.23 -7.68 1.55
N ALA A 224 13.32 -6.88 2.11
CA ALA A 224 13.09 -5.51 1.69
C ALA A 224 14.33 -4.63 1.88
N ALA A 225 15.00 -4.77 3.03
CA ALA A 225 16.23 -4.04 3.34
C ALA A 225 17.35 -4.36 2.35
N ILE A 226 17.56 -5.65 2.04
CA ILE A 226 18.54 -6.09 1.03
C ILE A 226 18.18 -5.54 -0.35
N THR A 227 16.91 -5.63 -0.73
CA THR A 227 16.40 -5.11 -2.01
C THR A 227 16.65 -3.61 -2.13
N TYR A 228 16.33 -2.84 -1.08
CA TYR A 228 16.59 -1.41 -1.02
C TYR A 228 18.08 -1.08 -1.14
N ALA A 229 18.94 -1.79 -0.41
CA ALA A 229 20.38 -1.61 -0.46
C ALA A 229 20.93 -1.87 -1.88
N ALA A 230 20.48 -2.94 -2.54
CA ALA A 230 20.88 -3.26 -3.91
C ALA A 230 20.45 -2.18 -4.92
N ILE A 231 19.21 -1.69 -4.82
CA ILE A 231 18.71 -0.61 -5.67
C ILE A 231 19.51 0.67 -5.44
N THR A 232 19.71 1.04 -4.18
CA THR A 232 20.45 2.25 -3.78
C THR A 232 21.88 2.21 -4.28
N HIS A 233 22.57 1.08 -4.10
CA HIS A 233 23.92 0.88 -4.63
C HIS A 233 23.96 1.07 -6.15
N ARG A 234 22.99 0.50 -6.88
CA ARG A 234 22.88 0.67 -8.34
C ARG A 234 22.58 2.12 -8.75
N GLN A 235 21.81 2.86 -7.97
CA GLN A 235 21.54 4.28 -8.23
C GLN A 235 22.80 5.12 -8.09
N TRP A 236 23.64 4.84 -7.08
CA TRP A 236 24.94 5.50 -6.89
C TRP A 236 25.94 5.14 -8.00
N ALA A 237 26.06 3.86 -8.37
CA ALA A 237 26.95 3.42 -9.45
C ALA A 237 26.64 4.10 -10.82
N LYS A 238 25.36 4.39 -11.08
CA LYS A 238 24.92 5.13 -12.28
C LYS A 238 25.19 6.64 -12.21
N ALA A 239 25.33 7.19 -11.01
CA ALA A 239 25.63 8.61 -10.83
C ALA A 239 27.14 8.89 -10.91
N GLU A 240 27.96 7.90 -10.59
CA GLU A 240 29.42 7.98 -10.65
C GLU A 240 29.98 7.85 -12.08
N THR A 241 29.22 7.26 -13.03
CA THR A 241 29.63 7.19 -14.44
C THR A 241 29.43 8.56 -15.09
N PRO A 242 30.51 9.31 -15.43
CA PRO A 242 30.38 10.55 -16.18
C PRO A 242 29.82 10.21 -17.56
N LYS A 243 28.91 11.04 -18.08
CA LYS A 243 28.58 11.01 -19.51
C LYS A 243 29.85 11.39 -20.28
N ALA A 244 30.59 10.40 -20.75
CA ALA A 244 31.82 10.59 -21.50
C ALA A 244 31.62 11.23 -22.89
N ASP A 245 30.37 11.54 -23.30
CA ASP A 245 30.03 11.94 -24.67
C ASP A 245 29.61 13.41 -24.85
N GLU A 246 29.75 14.28 -23.84
CA GLU A 246 29.40 15.71 -23.96
C GLU A 246 30.66 16.61 -24.01
N GLN A 247 31.75 16.11 -24.62
CA GLN A 247 32.98 16.89 -24.89
C GLN A 247 33.51 16.76 -26.33
N VAL A 248 32.74 16.19 -27.29
CA VAL A 248 33.12 16.20 -28.71
C VAL A 248 32.10 17.02 -29.51
N SER A 249 32.08 18.33 -29.30
CA SER A 249 31.61 19.32 -30.30
C SER A 249 31.83 20.74 -29.79
N THR A 250 33.09 21.18 -29.86
CA THR A 250 33.45 22.58 -30.10
C THR A 250 34.38 22.62 -31.29
#